data_AF-A0A4P7A0U9-F1
#
_entry.id   AF-A0A4P7A0U9-F1
#
_cell.length_a   1.000
_cell.length_b   1.000
_cell.length_c   1.000
_cell.angle_alpha   90.00
_cell.angle_beta   90.00
_cell.angle_gamma   90.00
#
_symmetry.space_group_name_H-M   'P 1'
#
loop_
_entity.id
_entity.type
_entity.pdbx_description
1 polymer ?
#
loop_
_entity_poly.entity_id
_entity_poly.type
_entity_poly.pdbx_seq_one_letter_code
_entity_poly.pdbx_strand_id
1 'polypeptide(L)'
;MKRKWIFILFLTLIAILLAGCGTTKNDTQEDVNGSDNDNGNEIVAGSIVPNISEGMPENKYHYVFSLKNNTTDVVTLNMNSSQYYDFHLKDNKGTVVYTYSDDKMFTQALEQKIIKPGDSLLMDLDLTEGLSTLEPGTYTVEAWSTANEAEDWMASTEVTWDGAKNEDSSAEEKLVVEEARVTYVGLQDLNSIEVTNEQNETVAMRLSETAKPFFDDLETGAKITVFYVVIDGQKVIQTATKD
;
A
#
# COMPACT_ATOMS: atom_id res chain seq x y z
N MET A 1 68.86 4.21 -50.76
CA MET A 1 68.67 2.74 -50.83
C MET A 1 68.42 2.18 -49.43
N LYS A 2 67.56 1.16 -49.34
CA LYS A 2 67.25 0.28 -48.18
C LYS A 2 66.39 0.86 -47.05
N ARG A 3 65.07 0.61 -47.11
CA ARG A 3 64.15 0.45 -45.95
C ARG A 3 62.74 0.06 -46.43
N LYS A 4 62.55 -1.15 -46.94
CA LYS A 4 61.21 -1.74 -47.23
C LYS A 4 61.16 -3.27 -47.08
N TRP A 5 61.94 -3.85 -46.16
CA TRP A 5 62.06 -5.33 -46.01
C TRP A 5 61.72 -5.84 -44.60
N ILE A 6 60.85 -5.14 -43.86
CA ILE A 6 60.38 -5.57 -42.52
C ILE A 6 58.87 -5.87 -42.48
N PHE A 7 58.13 -5.63 -43.56
CA PHE A 7 56.68 -5.86 -43.60
C PHE A 7 56.25 -7.26 -44.09
N ILE A 8 57.20 -8.19 -44.31
CA ILE A 8 56.90 -9.51 -44.89
C ILE A 8 56.83 -10.65 -43.83
N LEU A 9 57.05 -10.35 -42.54
CA LEU A 9 57.14 -11.39 -41.50
C LEU A 9 55.96 -11.47 -40.51
N PHE A 10 54.85 -10.77 -40.75
CA PHE A 10 53.65 -10.84 -39.88
C PHE A 10 52.37 -11.31 -40.59
N LEU A 11 52.47 -11.67 -41.88
CA LEU A 11 51.35 -12.18 -42.69
C LEU A 11 51.24 -13.72 -42.67
N THR A 12 51.97 -14.40 -41.78
CA THR A 12 52.02 -15.87 -41.70
C THR A 12 51.71 -16.40 -40.29
N LEU A 13 50.71 -15.82 -39.63
CA LEU A 13 50.12 -16.35 -38.38
C LEU A 13 48.58 -16.34 -38.41
N ILE A 14 48.00 -16.43 -39.62
CA ILE A 14 46.55 -16.58 -39.84
C ILE A 14 46.34 -17.77 -40.78
N ALA A 15 46.54 -18.97 -40.26
CA ALA A 15 46.11 -20.24 -40.83
C ALA A 15 46.19 -21.27 -39.70
N ILE A 16 45.19 -22.18 -39.59
CA ILE A 16 44.89 -23.14 -38.49
C ILE A 16 43.82 -22.51 -37.56
N LEU A 17 42.52 -22.85 -37.55
CA LEU A 17 41.74 -24.02 -38.00
C LEU A 17 40.29 -23.62 -38.32
N LEU A 18 39.79 -24.03 -39.49
CA LEU A 18 38.36 -24.21 -39.79
C LEU A 18 38.17 -25.69 -40.14
N ALA A 19 37.48 -26.42 -39.26
CA ALA A 19 36.85 -27.71 -39.57
C ALA A 19 35.70 -27.94 -38.58
N GLY A 20 34.46 -27.85 -39.07
CA GLY A 20 33.26 -28.11 -38.29
C GLY A 20 31.99 -27.79 -39.10
N CYS A 21 31.70 -28.61 -40.10
CA CYS A 21 30.40 -28.63 -40.78
C CYS A 21 29.61 -29.84 -40.25
N GLY A 22 28.45 -29.59 -39.66
CA GLY A 22 27.43 -30.59 -39.32
C GLY A 22 26.11 -30.19 -39.96
N THR A 23 25.61 -31.02 -40.87
CA THR A 23 24.29 -31.01 -41.54
C THR A 23 23.16 -31.35 -40.53
N THR A 24 21.84 -31.06 -40.62
CA THR A 24 20.86 -31.10 -41.74
C THR A 24 19.54 -30.41 -41.31
N LYS A 25 18.76 -29.94 -42.30
CA LYS A 25 17.40 -29.35 -42.30
C LYS A 25 16.32 -30.03 -41.43
N ASN A 26 15.36 -29.25 -40.87
CA ASN A 26 14.02 -28.98 -41.45
C ASN A 26 13.16 -28.13 -40.49
N ASP A 27 12.42 -27.17 -41.07
CA ASP A 27 11.30 -26.45 -40.44
C ASP A 27 10.23 -27.41 -39.92
N THR A 28 9.76 -27.18 -38.70
CA THR A 28 8.34 -27.29 -38.33
C THR A 28 8.09 -26.36 -37.16
N GLN A 29 7.37 -25.28 -37.44
CA GLN A 29 6.63 -24.49 -36.47
C GLN A 29 5.41 -25.32 -36.05
N GLU A 30 5.33 -25.71 -34.77
CA GLU A 30 4.07 -25.81 -34.00
C GLU A 30 4.40 -25.62 -32.51
N ASP A 31 3.91 -24.50 -32.00
CA ASP A 31 3.32 -24.23 -30.69
C ASP A 31 3.63 -25.18 -29.51
N VAL A 32 4.37 -24.66 -28.53
CA VAL A 32 3.99 -24.88 -27.12
C VAL A 32 4.02 -23.54 -26.40
N ASN A 33 2.81 -23.13 -26.04
CA ASN A 33 2.43 -22.10 -25.11
C ASN A 33 3.14 -22.31 -23.76
N GLY A 34 4.26 -21.62 -23.57
CA GLY A 34 4.93 -21.45 -22.29
C GLY A 34 4.60 -20.05 -21.77
N SER A 35 3.43 -19.94 -21.15
CA SER A 35 3.05 -18.78 -20.34
C SER A 35 3.95 -18.73 -19.10
N ASP A 36 5.17 -18.22 -19.25
CA ASP A 36 5.94 -17.71 -18.12
C ASP A 36 5.38 -16.33 -17.78
N ASN A 37 4.25 -16.35 -17.06
CA ASN A 37 3.88 -15.23 -16.21
C ASN A 37 4.72 -15.38 -14.93
N ASP A 38 6.01 -15.14 -15.07
CA ASP A 38 6.90 -14.98 -13.92
C ASP A 38 6.76 -13.53 -13.47
N ASN A 39 5.88 -13.29 -12.48
CA ASN A 39 5.95 -12.11 -11.62
C ASN A 39 7.19 -12.25 -10.71
N GLY A 40 8.34 -12.40 -11.34
CA GLY A 40 9.63 -12.60 -10.71
C GLY A 40 10.23 -11.23 -10.45
N ASN A 41 10.18 -10.80 -9.19
CA ASN A 41 11.16 -9.85 -8.67
C ASN A 41 12.56 -10.51 -8.81
N GLU A 42 13.15 -10.43 -10.00
CA GLU A 42 14.50 -10.90 -10.26
C GLU A 42 15.45 -10.04 -9.42
N ILE A 43 16.05 -10.65 -8.39
CA ILE A 43 17.05 -9.98 -7.55
C ILE A 43 18.33 -9.88 -8.36
N VAL A 44 18.46 -8.84 -9.18
CA VAL A 44 19.67 -8.57 -9.95
C VAL A 44 20.70 -7.91 -9.03
N ALA A 45 21.65 -8.70 -8.53
CA ALA A 45 22.78 -8.17 -7.78
C ALA A 45 23.53 -7.13 -8.63
N GLY A 46 23.75 -5.93 -8.09
CA GLY A 46 24.35 -4.83 -8.83
C GLY A 46 23.37 -3.85 -9.50
N SER A 47 22.08 -3.90 -9.19
CA SER A 47 21.07 -2.95 -9.69
C SER A 47 20.31 -2.21 -8.56
N ILE A 48 19.51 -1.20 -8.92
CA ILE A 48 18.44 -0.71 -8.05
C ILE A 48 17.23 -1.64 -8.21
N VAL A 49 16.71 -2.16 -7.10
CA VAL A 49 15.57 -3.07 -7.10
C VAL A 49 14.34 -2.35 -6.55
N PRO A 50 13.30 -2.12 -7.36
CA PRO A 50 12.02 -1.60 -6.90
C PRO A 50 11.23 -2.68 -6.15
N ASN A 51 10.45 -2.29 -5.15
CA ASN A 51 9.53 -3.19 -4.45
C ASN A 51 8.35 -2.43 -3.86
N ILE A 52 7.18 -3.06 -3.84
CA ILE A 52 6.01 -2.59 -3.07
C ILE A 52 5.82 -3.53 -1.88
N SER A 53 5.66 -2.98 -0.69
CA SER A 53 5.29 -3.73 0.51
C SER A 53 4.11 -3.08 1.22
N GLU A 54 3.40 -3.85 2.05
CA GLU A 54 2.37 -3.30 2.94
C GLU A 54 2.98 -2.23 3.86
N GLY A 55 2.20 -1.17 4.11
CA GLY A 55 2.57 -0.06 4.98
C GLY A 55 2.12 -0.25 6.43
N MET A 56 1.70 0.84 7.08
CA MET A 56 1.24 0.79 8.47
C MET A 56 -0.05 -0.04 8.61
N PRO A 57 -0.18 -0.87 9.66
CA PRO A 57 -1.29 -1.82 9.80
C PRO A 57 -2.67 -1.15 9.97
N GLU A 58 -2.72 0.14 10.30
CA GLU A 58 -3.96 0.89 10.53
C GLU A 58 -4.69 1.25 9.24
N ASN A 59 -3.99 1.32 8.10
CA ASN A 59 -4.60 1.57 6.78
C ASN A 59 -4.25 0.44 5.81
N LYS A 60 -5.21 -0.45 5.55
CA LYS A 60 -5.06 -1.61 4.64
C LYS A 60 -4.74 -1.24 3.18
N TYR A 61 -4.87 0.04 2.81
CA TYR A 61 -4.58 0.54 1.46
C TYR A 61 -3.35 1.44 1.40
N HIS A 62 -2.60 1.52 2.51
CA HIS A 62 -1.30 2.18 2.56
C HIS A 62 -0.20 1.16 2.27
N TYR A 63 0.59 1.46 1.25
CA TYR A 63 1.74 0.67 0.83
C TYR A 63 3.00 1.54 0.87
N VAL A 64 4.16 0.89 0.76
CA VAL A 64 5.45 1.55 0.62
C VAL A 64 6.06 1.11 -0.70
N PHE A 65 6.26 2.06 -1.61
CA PHE A 65 7.11 1.87 -2.78
C PHE A 65 8.55 2.16 -2.39
N SER A 66 9.46 1.23 -2.66
CA SER A 66 10.85 1.30 -2.24
C SER A 66 11.81 1.05 -3.39
N LEU A 67 12.94 1.77 -3.38
CA LEU A 67 14.06 1.54 -4.29
C LEU A 67 15.27 1.11 -3.46
N LYS A 68 15.64 -0.17 -3.55
CA LYS A 68 16.79 -0.75 -2.86
C LYS A 68 18.05 -0.62 -3.70
N ASN A 69 19.10 -0.01 -3.16
CA ASN A 69 20.41 -0.01 -3.83
C ASN A 69 21.18 -1.30 -3.52
N ASN A 70 21.14 -2.26 -4.46
CA ASN A 70 21.94 -3.50 -4.39
C ASN A 70 23.26 -3.39 -5.16
N THR A 71 23.67 -2.19 -5.56
CA THR A 71 24.99 -1.91 -6.16
C THR A 71 26.05 -1.69 -5.08
N THR A 72 27.32 -1.66 -5.48
CA THR A 72 28.43 -1.28 -4.59
C THR A 72 28.66 0.23 -4.52
N ASP A 73 27.98 1.01 -5.37
CA ASP A 73 28.20 2.43 -5.54
C ASP A 73 27.05 3.24 -4.93
N VAL A 74 27.33 4.50 -4.61
CA VAL A 74 26.29 5.45 -4.20
C VAL A 74 25.46 5.84 -5.42
N VAL A 75 24.15 5.67 -5.35
CA VAL A 75 23.22 6.08 -6.39
C VAL A 75 22.60 7.43 -6.01
N THR A 76 22.60 8.37 -6.96
CA THR A 76 21.96 9.68 -6.80
C THR A 76 20.82 9.80 -7.80
N LEU A 77 19.63 10.10 -7.30
CA LEU A 77 18.41 10.29 -8.07
C LEU A 77 18.09 11.78 -8.15
N ASN A 78 18.02 12.29 -9.37
CA ASN A 78 17.63 13.67 -9.65
C ASN A 78 16.13 13.72 -9.95
N MET A 79 15.40 14.41 -9.10
CA MET A 79 13.95 14.65 -9.23
C MET A 79 13.74 16.06 -9.80
N ASN A 80 12.89 16.18 -10.82
CA ASN A 80 12.58 17.48 -11.44
C ASN A 80 11.36 18.18 -10.80
N SER A 81 10.65 17.47 -9.93
CA SER A 81 9.48 17.98 -9.22
C SER A 81 9.33 17.29 -7.86
N SER A 82 8.33 17.72 -7.09
CA SER A 82 7.91 17.06 -5.85
C SER A 82 7.22 15.70 -6.08
N GLN A 83 7.03 15.28 -7.33
CA GLN A 83 6.61 13.93 -7.68
C GLN A 83 7.83 13.01 -7.70
N TYR A 84 7.94 12.07 -6.77
CA TYR A 84 9.05 11.09 -6.71
C TYR A 84 8.68 9.73 -7.31
N TYR A 85 7.39 9.46 -7.41
CA TYR A 85 6.81 8.27 -8.01
C TYR A 85 5.50 8.63 -8.71
N ASP A 86 5.05 7.70 -9.54
CA ASP A 86 3.70 7.69 -10.08
C ASP A 86 3.20 6.24 -10.08
N PHE A 87 1.89 6.05 -10.24
CA PHE A 87 1.33 4.71 -10.32
C PHE A 87 0.04 4.63 -11.13
N HIS A 88 -0.20 3.43 -11.64
CA HIS A 88 -1.48 3.02 -12.22
C HIS A 88 -2.20 2.05 -11.29
N LEU A 89 -3.53 2.12 -11.31
CA LEU A 89 -4.38 0.98 -10.96
C LEU A 89 -4.89 0.36 -12.27
N LYS A 90 -4.68 -0.94 -12.41
CA LYS A 90 -5.17 -1.73 -13.56
C LYS A 90 -6.26 -2.69 -13.11
N ASP A 91 -7.32 -2.78 -13.91
CA ASP A 91 -8.37 -3.78 -13.70
C ASP A 91 -7.89 -5.20 -14.05
N ASN A 92 -8.76 -6.20 -13.86
CA ASN A 92 -8.46 -7.60 -14.17
C ASN A 92 -8.22 -7.91 -15.67
N LYS A 93 -8.47 -6.94 -16.56
CA LYS A 93 -8.16 -7.03 -18.00
C LYS A 93 -6.84 -6.35 -18.34
N GLY A 94 -6.14 -5.78 -17.35
CA GLY A 94 -4.93 -4.99 -17.53
C GLY A 94 -5.20 -3.56 -18.01
N THR A 95 -6.45 -3.10 -17.99
CA THR A 95 -6.82 -1.74 -18.39
C THR A 95 -6.46 -0.77 -17.27
N VAL A 96 -5.71 0.29 -17.57
CA VAL A 96 -5.48 1.38 -16.62
C VAL A 96 -6.81 2.08 -16.35
N VAL A 97 -7.26 2.05 -15.10
CA VAL A 97 -8.52 2.67 -14.63
C VAL A 97 -8.28 3.87 -13.74
N TYR A 98 -7.04 4.09 -13.30
CA TYR A 98 -6.62 5.27 -12.54
C TYR A 98 -5.12 5.51 -12.73
N THR A 99 -4.74 6.78 -12.83
CA THR A 99 -3.35 7.26 -12.84
C THR A 99 -3.21 8.33 -11.76
N TYR A 100 -2.22 8.19 -10.88
CA TYR A 100 -2.08 9.11 -9.74
C TYR A 100 -1.81 10.56 -10.16
N SER A 101 -1.10 10.77 -11.27
CA SER A 101 -0.75 12.11 -11.75
C SER A 101 -1.85 12.84 -12.54
N ASP A 102 -2.90 12.16 -13.02
CA ASP A 102 -3.84 12.75 -13.99
C ASP A 102 -4.51 14.05 -13.49
N ASP A 103 -4.86 14.10 -12.20
CA ASP A 103 -5.54 15.25 -11.57
C ASP A 103 -4.68 15.97 -10.52
N LYS A 104 -3.35 15.83 -10.59
CA LYS A 104 -2.41 16.40 -9.62
C LYS A 104 -1.46 17.41 -10.21
N MET A 105 -1.15 18.43 -9.43
CA MET A 105 -0.07 19.38 -9.72
C MET A 105 1.09 19.16 -8.75
N PHE A 106 2.28 18.97 -9.28
CA PHE A 106 3.51 18.81 -8.51
C PHE A 106 4.37 20.06 -8.61
N THR A 107 4.93 20.48 -7.48
CA THR A 107 5.79 21.66 -7.43
C THR A 107 7.07 21.37 -8.19
N GLN A 108 7.46 22.26 -9.10
CA GLN A 108 8.72 22.14 -9.84
C GLN A 108 9.87 22.50 -8.90
N ALA A 109 10.71 21.51 -8.59
CA ALA A 109 11.86 21.66 -7.70
C ALA A 109 12.90 20.61 -8.07
N LEU A 110 14.13 21.06 -8.31
CA LEU A 110 15.26 20.15 -8.53
C LEU A 110 15.73 19.62 -7.18
N GLU A 111 15.52 18.34 -6.94
CA GLU A 111 15.93 17.66 -5.72
C GLU A 111 16.83 16.46 -6.00
N GLN A 112 17.74 16.17 -5.07
CA GLN A 112 18.59 14.98 -5.13
C GLN A 112 18.27 14.04 -3.97
N LYS A 113 18.01 12.77 -4.28
CA LYS A 113 17.92 11.69 -3.28
C LYS A 113 19.13 10.77 -3.43
N ILE A 114 19.86 10.56 -2.33
CA ILE A 114 21.06 9.73 -2.32
C ILE A 114 20.73 8.40 -1.63
N ILE A 115 21.00 7.28 -2.32
CA ILE A 115 20.83 5.92 -1.78
C ILE A 115 22.20 5.27 -1.72
N LYS A 116 22.70 5.00 -0.50
CA LYS A 116 23.98 4.33 -0.30
C LYS A 116 23.85 2.82 -0.62
N PRO A 117 24.97 2.12 -0.86
CA PRO A 117 24.98 0.67 -0.99
C PRO A 117 24.25 -0.01 0.16
N GLY A 118 23.26 -0.84 -0.15
CA GLY A 118 22.46 -1.55 0.84
C GLY A 118 21.40 -0.71 1.56
N ASP A 119 21.18 0.56 1.21
CA ASP A 119 20.07 1.37 1.74
C ASP A 119 18.86 1.36 0.79
N SER A 120 17.72 1.85 1.26
CA SER A 120 16.50 2.02 0.46
C SER A 120 15.98 3.45 0.53
N LEU A 121 15.49 3.98 -0.60
CA LEU A 121 14.57 5.12 -0.61
C LEU A 121 13.15 4.57 -0.42
N LEU A 122 12.40 5.11 0.54
CA LEU A 122 11.03 4.70 0.84
C LEU A 122 10.07 5.84 0.48
N MET A 123 8.96 5.51 -0.18
CA MET A 123 7.92 6.44 -0.60
C MET A 123 6.56 5.87 -0.21
N ASP A 124 5.81 6.63 0.58
CA ASP A 124 4.45 6.27 0.98
C ASP A 124 3.51 6.32 -0.22
N LEU A 125 2.80 5.21 -0.44
CA LEU A 125 1.91 4.99 -1.56
C LEU A 125 0.51 4.72 -1.00
N ASP A 126 -0.34 5.74 -1.01
CA ASP A 126 -1.73 5.64 -0.56
C ASP A 126 -2.66 5.43 -1.76
N LEU A 127 -3.32 4.27 -1.78
CA LEU A 127 -4.21 3.88 -2.87
C LEU A 127 -5.66 4.35 -2.65
N THR A 128 -5.98 4.88 -1.47
CA THR A 128 -7.35 5.15 -1.05
C THR A 128 -8.07 6.09 -2.01
N GLU A 129 -7.40 7.16 -2.46
CA GLU A 129 -7.97 8.13 -3.40
C GLU A 129 -8.40 7.46 -4.70
N GLY A 130 -7.49 6.72 -5.34
CA GLY A 130 -7.78 6.03 -6.60
C GLY A 130 -8.86 4.96 -6.43
N LEU A 131 -8.70 4.08 -5.43
CA LEU A 131 -9.65 3.01 -5.15
C LEU A 131 -11.04 3.51 -4.78
N SER A 132 -11.17 4.65 -4.09
CA SER A 132 -12.47 5.22 -3.70
C SER A 132 -13.40 5.56 -4.86
N THR A 133 -12.84 5.71 -6.06
CA THR A 133 -13.59 6.00 -7.30
C THR A 133 -13.95 4.74 -8.10
N LEU A 134 -13.51 3.57 -7.64
CA LEU A 134 -13.62 2.30 -8.36
C LEU A 134 -14.57 1.33 -7.66
N GLU A 135 -15.18 0.45 -8.46
CA GLU A 135 -16.02 -0.64 -7.95
C GLU A 135 -15.20 -1.65 -7.14
N PRO A 136 -15.80 -2.36 -6.16
CA PRO A 136 -15.13 -3.44 -5.44
C PRO A 136 -14.52 -4.47 -6.39
N GLY A 137 -13.29 -4.92 -6.10
CA GLY A 137 -12.59 -5.88 -6.94
C GLY A 137 -11.10 -5.95 -6.67
N THR A 138 -10.42 -6.81 -7.42
CA THR A 138 -8.96 -6.93 -7.40
C THR A 138 -8.37 -6.04 -8.49
N TYR A 139 -7.36 -5.27 -8.11
CA TYR A 139 -6.63 -4.37 -8.98
C TYR A 139 -5.13 -4.68 -8.89
N THR A 140 -4.42 -4.40 -9.96
CA THR A 140 -2.96 -4.38 -9.96
C THR A 140 -2.49 -2.95 -9.78
N VAL A 141 -1.70 -2.72 -8.74
CA VAL A 141 -0.94 -1.48 -8.55
C VAL A 141 0.36 -1.63 -9.29
N GLU A 142 0.67 -0.72 -10.19
CA GLU A 142 1.95 -0.65 -10.88
C GLU A 142 2.56 0.72 -10.61
N ALA A 143 3.65 0.77 -9.83
CA ALA A 143 4.28 2.01 -9.40
C ALA A 143 5.73 2.10 -9.92
N TRP A 144 6.14 3.30 -10.32
CA TRP A 144 7.49 3.58 -10.83
C TRP A 144 8.04 4.90 -10.29
N SER A 145 9.36 5.05 -10.31
CA SER A 145 10.01 6.32 -9.93
C SER A 145 10.03 7.30 -11.10
N THR A 146 9.90 8.58 -10.79
CA THR A 146 9.99 9.70 -11.76
C THR A 146 11.38 10.33 -11.82
N ALA A 147 12.38 9.75 -11.15
CA ALA A 147 13.76 10.22 -11.20
C ALA A 147 14.34 10.13 -12.61
N ASN A 148 15.25 11.02 -12.97
CA ASN A 148 15.88 11.03 -14.30
C ASN A 148 16.70 9.76 -14.59
N GLU A 149 17.26 9.15 -13.55
CA GLU A 149 18.05 7.92 -13.62
C GLU A 149 17.18 6.65 -13.52
N ALA A 150 15.89 6.81 -13.19
CA ALA A 150 14.99 5.67 -13.19
C ALA A 150 14.76 5.27 -14.65
N GLU A 151 15.21 4.07 -14.99
CA GLU A 151 14.86 3.42 -16.24
C GLU A 151 13.51 2.71 -16.02
N ASP A 152 13.51 1.37 -15.99
CA ASP A 152 12.31 0.55 -15.77
C ASP A 152 12.12 0.16 -14.30
N TRP A 153 12.45 1.06 -13.36
CA TRP A 153 12.33 0.79 -11.92
C TRP A 153 10.88 0.86 -11.47
N MET A 154 10.19 -0.23 -11.76
CA MET A 154 8.77 -0.42 -11.54
C MET A 154 8.55 -1.66 -10.68
N ALA A 155 7.57 -1.59 -9.79
CA ALA A 155 7.11 -2.74 -9.04
C ALA A 155 5.59 -2.85 -9.17
N SER A 156 5.11 -4.08 -9.04
CA SER A 156 3.70 -4.40 -9.16
C SER A 156 3.25 -5.29 -8.02
N THR A 157 2.05 -5.05 -7.51
CA THR A 157 1.37 -5.93 -6.55
C THR A 157 -0.13 -5.90 -6.77
N GLU A 158 -0.81 -6.98 -6.39
CA GLU A 158 -2.26 -6.99 -6.34
C GLU A 158 -2.77 -6.33 -5.04
N VAL A 159 -3.90 -5.64 -5.16
CA VAL A 159 -4.68 -5.08 -4.05
C VAL A 159 -6.13 -5.50 -4.22
N THR A 160 -6.78 -5.93 -3.13
CA THR A 160 -8.22 -6.20 -3.12
C THR A 160 -8.95 -5.04 -2.47
N TRP A 161 -9.79 -4.38 -3.26
CA TRP A 161 -10.63 -3.28 -2.83
C TRP A 161 -12.04 -3.79 -2.51
N ASP A 162 -12.48 -3.55 -1.28
CA ASP A 162 -13.78 -4.03 -0.81
C ASP A 162 -14.92 -3.04 -1.13
N GLY A 163 -14.64 -2.02 -1.93
CA GLY A 163 -15.54 -0.89 -2.18
C GLY A 163 -15.30 0.25 -1.22
N ALA A 164 -15.79 1.43 -1.61
CA ALA A 164 -15.85 2.55 -0.70
C ALA A 164 -16.74 2.09 0.44
N LYS A 165 -16.16 1.98 1.64
CA LYS A 165 -16.96 1.99 2.85
C LYS A 165 -17.72 3.31 2.76
N ASN A 166 -19.02 3.25 2.47
CA ASN A 166 -19.89 4.37 2.80
C ASN A 166 -19.52 4.75 4.24
N GLU A 167 -19.44 6.02 4.60
CA GLU A 167 -19.29 6.38 6.02
C GLU A 167 -20.47 5.84 6.88
N ASP A 168 -21.46 5.22 6.24
CA ASP A 168 -22.54 4.39 6.80
C ASP A 168 -22.20 2.89 6.91
N SER A 169 -20.96 2.52 6.63
CA SER A 169 -20.41 1.18 6.59
C SER A 169 -18.96 1.25 7.05
N SER A 170 -18.77 1.74 8.27
CA SER A 170 -17.89 1.05 9.21
C SER A 170 -18.02 -0.44 8.94
N ALA A 171 -16.91 -1.18 9.02
CA ALA A 171 -17.03 -2.63 9.03
C ALA A 171 -18.22 -2.99 9.95
N GLU A 172 -18.96 -4.05 9.63
CA GLU A 172 -19.60 -4.77 10.70
C GLU A 172 -18.48 -5.33 11.62
N GLU A 173 -17.73 -4.47 12.31
CA GLU A 173 -17.66 -4.58 13.75
C GLU A 173 -19.10 -4.60 14.20
N LYS A 174 -19.69 -5.79 14.13
CA LYS A 174 -20.96 -6.10 14.75
C LYS A 174 -20.84 -5.55 16.17
N LEU A 175 -21.43 -4.38 16.41
CA LEU A 175 -21.28 -3.67 17.66
C LEU A 175 -21.69 -4.65 18.75
N VAL A 176 -20.72 -5.07 19.55
CA VAL A 176 -20.97 -6.02 20.62
C VAL A 176 -21.69 -5.24 21.70
N VAL A 177 -22.97 -5.54 21.88
CA VAL A 177 -23.75 -4.99 22.98
C VAL A 177 -23.26 -5.66 24.26
N GLU A 178 -22.62 -4.86 25.11
CA GLU A 178 -22.22 -5.24 26.45
C GLU A 178 -23.31 -4.85 27.45
N GLU A 179 -23.48 -5.67 28.49
CA GLU A 179 -24.41 -5.43 29.59
C GLU A 179 -23.62 -5.05 30.85
N ALA A 180 -24.05 -4.01 31.55
CA ALA A 180 -23.53 -3.67 32.86
C ALA A 180 -24.64 -3.21 33.82
N ARG A 181 -24.55 -3.68 35.07
CA ARG A 181 -25.33 -3.13 36.18
C ARG A 181 -24.60 -1.96 36.79
N VAL A 182 -25.28 -0.83 36.91
CA VAL A 182 -24.70 0.42 37.39
C VAL A 182 -25.67 1.19 38.26
N THR A 183 -25.15 2.09 39.08
CA THR A 183 -25.94 3.08 39.82
C THR A 183 -25.86 4.41 39.11
N TYR A 184 -27.00 4.99 38.73
CA TYR A 184 -27.06 6.29 38.07
C TYR A 184 -26.65 7.41 39.03
N VAL A 185 -25.69 8.24 38.62
CA VAL A 185 -25.22 9.39 39.40
C VAL A 185 -25.90 10.67 38.95
N GLY A 186 -25.94 10.91 37.63
CA GLY A 186 -26.53 12.12 37.06
C GLY A 186 -26.12 12.36 35.62
N LEU A 187 -26.65 13.43 35.02
CA LEU A 187 -26.17 13.94 33.74
C LEU A 187 -24.82 14.63 33.93
N GLN A 188 -23.85 14.28 33.08
CA GLN A 188 -22.62 15.04 32.93
C GLN A 188 -22.81 16.20 31.95
N ASP A 189 -23.52 15.93 30.85
CA ASP A 189 -23.93 16.89 29.83
C ASP A 189 -25.22 16.41 29.13
N LEU A 190 -25.64 17.10 28.06
CA LEU A 190 -26.88 16.80 27.32
C LEU A 190 -26.89 15.39 26.67
N ASN A 191 -25.73 14.79 26.46
CA ASN A 191 -25.56 13.52 25.76
C ASN A 191 -24.78 12.50 26.59
N SER A 192 -24.46 12.78 27.86
CA SER A 192 -23.61 11.91 28.67
C SER A 192 -24.09 11.86 30.13
N ILE A 193 -23.96 10.68 30.72
CA ILE A 193 -24.28 10.43 32.13
C ILE A 193 -23.05 9.95 32.89
N GLU A 194 -23.04 10.18 34.19
CA GLU A 194 -22.16 9.49 35.12
C GLU A 194 -22.90 8.33 35.79
N VAL A 195 -22.22 7.20 35.88
CA VAL A 195 -22.69 6.01 36.59
C VAL A 195 -21.58 5.42 37.45
N THR A 196 -21.95 4.66 38.46
CA THR A 196 -21.01 3.93 39.32
C THR A 196 -21.16 2.43 39.13
N ASN A 197 -20.04 1.72 38.90
CA ASN A 197 -20.02 0.26 38.78
C ASN A 197 -20.04 -0.44 40.17
N GLU A 198 -20.07 -1.77 40.19
CA GLU A 198 -20.08 -2.56 41.43
C GLU A 198 -18.80 -2.36 42.29
N GLN A 199 -17.72 -1.86 41.69
CA GLN A 199 -16.45 -1.54 42.36
C GLN A 199 -16.41 -0.10 42.92
N ASN A 200 -17.51 0.64 42.85
CA ASN A 200 -17.61 2.06 43.21
C ASN A 200 -16.75 3.01 42.35
N GLU A 201 -16.37 2.59 41.14
CA GLU A 201 -15.68 3.44 40.19
C GLU A 201 -16.70 4.24 39.37
N THR A 202 -16.46 5.54 39.22
CA THR A 202 -17.32 6.42 38.42
C THR A 202 -16.89 6.40 36.96
N VAL A 203 -17.84 6.18 36.07
CA VAL A 203 -17.63 6.08 34.62
C VAL A 203 -18.62 7.00 33.91
N ALA A 204 -18.09 7.79 32.98
CA ALA A 204 -18.88 8.56 32.04
C ALA A 204 -19.32 7.67 30.86
N MET A 205 -20.61 7.72 30.50
CA MET A 205 -21.15 7.01 29.35
C MET A 205 -21.98 7.95 28.49
N ARG A 206 -21.81 7.87 27.17
CA ARG A 206 -22.60 8.64 26.21
C ARG A 206 -23.96 7.98 25.99
N LEU A 207 -24.99 8.77 25.75
CA LEU A 207 -26.34 8.33 25.42
C LEU A 207 -26.52 8.30 23.90
N SER A 208 -27.04 7.20 23.37
CA SER A 208 -27.66 7.21 22.03
C SER A 208 -28.98 7.98 22.06
N GLU A 209 -29.45 8.45 20.91
CA GLU A 209 -30.77 9.09 20.79
C GLU A 209 -31.91 8.20 21.31
N THR A 210 -31.78 6.88 21.14
CA THR A 210 -32.77 5.90 21.62
C THR A 210 -32.76 5.76 23.14
N ALA A 211 -31.61 5.96 23.79
CA ALA A 211 -31.47 5.81 25.23
C ALA A 211 -31.90 7.06 26.01
N LYS A 212 -31.75 8.27 25.44
CA LYS A 212 -32.01 9.55 26.14
C LYS A 212 -33.36 9.59 26.89
N PRO A 213 -34.50 9.19 26.30
CA PRO A 213 -35.80 9.29 26.97
C PRO A 213 -35.91 8.47 28.26
N PHE A 214 -35.08 7.43 28.44
CA PHE A 214 -35.06 6.65 29.68
C PHE A 214 -34.48 7.44 30.87
N PHE A 215 -33.60 8.41 30.59
CA PHE A 215 -32.85 9.15 31.61
C PHE A 215 -33.48 10.50 31.97
N ASP A 216 -34.45 11.00 31.19
CA ASP A 216 -35.09 12.30 31.42
C ASP A 216 -35.71 12.42 32.83
N ASP A 217 -36.27 11.31 33.34
CA ASP A 217 -36.95 11.23 34.65
C ASP A 217 -36.26 10.27 35.64
N LEU A 218 -35.02 9.86 35.36
CA LEU A 218 -34.31 8.90 36.21
C LEU A 218 -33.73 9.57 37.46
N GLU A 219 -34.08 9.08 38.64
CA GLU A 219 -33.57 9.61 39.90
C GLU A 219 -32.13 9.15 40.18
N THR A 220 -31.27 10.07 40.63
CA THR A 220 -29.93 9.75 41.16
C THR A 220 -30.01 8.65 42.22
N GLY A 221 -29.11 7.67 42.13
CA GLY A 221 -29.07 6.49 42.99
C GLY A 221 -29.88 5.31 42.45
N ALA A 222 -30.63 5.48 41.35
CA ALA A 222 -31.33 4.36 40.71
C ALA A 222 -30.33 3.30 40.22
N LYS A 223 -30.63 2.03 40.52
CA LYS A 223 -29.94 0.87 39.95
C LYS A 223 -30.58 0.52 38.62
N ILE A 224 -29.74 0.39 37.61
CA ILE A 224 -30.16 0.13 36.24
C ILE A 224 -29.21 -0.86 35.59
N THR A 225 -29.74 -1.59 34.63
CA THR A 225 -28.96 -2.37 33.68
C THR A 225 -28.85 -1.58 32.38
N VAL A 226 -27.62 -1.29 31.94
CA VAL A 226 -27.34 -0.58 30.68
C VAL A 226 -26.82 -1.55 29.63
N PHE A 227 -27.29 -1.37 28.40
CA PHE A 227 -26.82 -2.07 27.21
C PHE A 227 -26.07 -1.08 26.35
N TYR A 228 -24.76 -1.22 26.23
CA TYR A 228 -23.90 -0.25 25.56
C TYR A 228 -22.98 -0.92 24.55
N VAL A 229 -22.45 -0.11 23.64
CA VAL A 229 -21.43 -0.50 22.67
C VAL A 229 -20.22 0.41 22.84
N VAL A 230 -19.03 -0.06 22.46
CA VAL A 230 -17.83 0.77 22.47
C VAL A 230 -17.60 1.28 21.05
N ILE A 231 -17.65 2.61 20.86
CA ILE A 231 -17.42 3.28 19.58
C ILE A 231 -16.27 4.26 19.80
N ASP A 232 -15.18 4.11 19.05
CA ASP A 232 -13.95 4.93 19.17
C ASP A 232 -13.41 5.00 20.61
N GLY A 233 -13.48 3.89 21.34
CA GLY A 233 -13.07 3.80 22.75
C GLY A 233 -14.05 4.41 23.75
N GLN A 234 -15.19 4.95 23.30
CA GLN A 234 -16.23 5.53 24.15
C GLN A 234 -17.41 4.57 24.35
N LYS A 235 -17.87 4.41 25.60
CA LYS A 235 -19.09 3.64 25.91
C LYS A 235 -20.34 4.45 25.53
N VAL A 236 -21.17 3.90 24.64
CA VAL A 236 -22.39 4.51 24.15
C VAL A 236 -23.60 3.62 24.47
N ILE A 237 -24.45 4.07 25.39
CA ILE A 237 -25.65 3.37 25.84
C ILE A 237 -26.67 3.35 24.70
N GLN A 238 -27.06 2.15 24.28
CA GLN A 238 -28.10 1.91 23.27
C GLN A 238 -29.48 1.85 23.92
N THR A 239 -29.60 1.14 25.04
CA THR A 239 -30.81 1.04 25.85
C THR A 239 -30.47 0.86 27.33
N ALA A 240 -31.45 1.09 28.20
CA ALA A 240 -31.32 0.82 29.63
C ALA A 240 -32.66 0.34 30.19
N THR A 241 -32.59 -0.43 31.27
CA THR A 241 -33.75 -0.91 32.02
C THR A 241 -33.53 -0.67 33.51
N LYS A 242 -34.59 -0.30 34.21
CA LYS A 242 -34.56 -0.19 35.68
C LYS A 242 -34.59 -1.58 36.29
N ASP A 243 -33.78 -1.80 37.31
CA ASP A 243 -33.81 -3.04 38.11
C ASP A 243 -35.07 -3.13 38.99
#